data_AF-Q8W3Z7-F1
#
_entry.id   AF-Q8W3Z7-F1
#
_cell.length_a   1.000
_cell.length_b   1.000
_cell.length_c   1.000
_cell.angle_alpha   90.00
_cell.angle_beta   90.00
_cell.angle_gamma   90.00
#
_symmetry.space_group_name_H-M   'P 1'
#
loop_
_entity.id
_entity.type
_entity.pdbx_description
1 polymer ?
#
loop_
_entity_poly.entity_id
_entity_poly.type
_entity_poly.pdbx_seq_one_letter_code
_entity_poly.pdbx_strand_id
1 'polypeptide(L)'
;GLGTTMGCTGPKSVIEVRNGLTFLDLIVKQIEALNAKYGCTVPLLLMNSFNTHDDTLKIVEKYANSNIEIHTFNQSQYPRLVTEDFSPLPCKGNSGKDGWYPPGHGDVFPALANSGKLDALLAKGKEYVFVANSDNLGAIVDLKILNHLIQNKNEYCMEVTPKTLADVKGGTLISYQGKVQLLEIAQVPDEHVNEFKSIEKFKIFNTNNLWVNLNAIKRLVEADALKMEIIPNPKEVDGVKVLQLETAAGAAIKFFDRAIGVNVPRSRFLPVKATSDLLLVQSDLYTLTDEGYVIRNPARSNPSNPAIELGPEFKKVANFLGRFKSIPSIIDLDSLKVTGDVWFGSGVTLKGKVTVAAKSGVKLEIPDGAVIANKD
;
A
#
# COMPACT_ATOMS: atom_id res chain seq x y z
N GLY A 1 5.53 -7.00 -0.58
CA GLY A 1 4.48 -8.04 -0.70
C GLY A 1 4.36 -8.50 -2.14
N LEU A 2 3.79 -9.68 -2.38
CA LEU A 2 3.57 -10.22 -3.74
C LEU A 2 2.38 -9.53 -4.43
N GLY A 3 2.42 -9.47 -5.77
CA GLY A 3 1.35 -8.93 -6.61
C GLY A 3 0.26 -9.95 -7.00
N THR A 4 0.06 -11.03 -6.24
CA THR A 4 -0.79 -12.17 -6.63
C THR A 4 -2.26 -11.78 -6.85
N THR A 5 -2.78 -10.82 -6.09
CA THR A 5 -4.16 -10.32 -6.27
C THR A 5 -4.40 -9.75 -7.67
N MET A 6 -3.36 -9.22 -8.28
CA MET A 6 -3.34 -8.62 -9.62
C MET A 6 -2.72 -9.57 -10.67
N GLY A 7 -2.47 -10.83 -10.30
CA GLY A 7 -1.96 -11.87 -11.19
C GLY A 7 -0.45 -11.82 -11.46
N CYS A 8 0.33 -11.08 -10.67
CA CYS A 8 1.78 -11.00 -10.82
C CYS A 8 2.49 -11.99 -9.87
N THR A 9 3.53 -12.66 -10.38
CA THR A 9 4.31 -13.67 -9.63
C THR A 9 5.42 -13.06 -8.76
N GLY A 10 5.85 -11.83 -9.05
CA GLY A 10 6.92 -11.13 -8.34
C GLY A 10 6.45 -10.10 -7.30
N PRO A 11 7.40 -9.30 -6.76
CA PRO A 11 7.09 -8.19 -5.87
C PRO A 11 6.11 -7.21 -6.51
N LYS A 12 5.10 -6.76 -5.76
CA LYS A 12 4.14 -5.79 -6.29
C LYS A 12 4.78 -4.48 -6.75
N SER A 13 5.92 -4.12 -6.16
CA SER A 13 6.67 -2.90 -6.47
C SER A 13 7.22 -2.86 -7.90
N VAL A 14 7.25 -3.97 -8.63
CA VAL A 14 7.68 -4.01 -10.04
C VAL A 14 6.52 -4.03 -11.04
N ILE A 15 5.28 -3.89 -10.58
CA ILE A 15 4.17 -3.66 -11.50
C ILE A 15 4.35 -2.28 -12.13
N GLU A 16 4.25 -2.23 -13.46
CA GLU A 16 4.26 -0.98 -14.20
C GLU A 16 3.04 -0.14 -13.81
N VAL A 17 3.33 1.09 -13.39
CA VAL A 17 2.32 2.07 -13.00
C VAL A 17 1.99 2.95 -14.18
N ARG A 18 2.98 3.58 -14.82
CA ARG A 18 2.77 4.54 -15.91
C ARG A 18 4.04 4.76 -16.71
N ASN A 19 3.92 4.90 -18.04
CA ASN A 19 5.02 5.22 -18.95
C ASN A 19 6.23 4.27 -18.84
N GLY A 20 6.02 2.96 -18.66
CA GLY A 20 7.12 2.00 -18.46
C GLY A 20 7.76 2.03 -17.07
N LEU A 21 7.30 2.88 -16.15
CA LEU A 21 7.86 3.03 -14.81
C LEU A 21 7.06 2.22 -13.79
N THR A 22 7.78 1.45 -12.98
CA THR A 22 7.22 0.67 -11.86
C THR A 22 7.06 1.51 -10.60
N PHE A 23 6.37 1.00 -9.58
CA PHE A 23 6.32 1.67 -8.27
C PHE A 23 7.72 1.97 -7.71
N LEU A 24 8.65 1.00 -7.82
CA LEU A 24 10.00 1.18 -7.32
C LEU A 24 10.77 2.24 -8.11
N ASP A 25 10.58 2.31 -9.44
CA ASP A 25 11.18 3.36 -10.27
C ASP A 25 10.73 4.76 -9.81
N LEU A 26 9.43 4.90 -9.51
CA LEU A 26 8.87 6.17 -9.02
C LEU A 26 9.45 6.55 -7.65
N ILE A 27 9.55 5.60 -6.72
CA ILE A 27 10.13 5.84 -5.38
C ILE A 27 11.61 6.26 -5.50
N VAL A 28 12.38 5.59 -6.35
CA VAL A 28 13.79 5.93 -6.58
C VAL A 28 13.91 7.35 -7.15
N LYS A 29 13.15 7.68 -8.21
CA LYS A 29 13.14 9.02 -8.81
C LYS A 29 12.78 10.12 -7.81
N GLN A 30 11.79 9.87 -6.95
CA GLN A 30 11.37 10.84 -5.94
C GLN A 30 12.46 11.13 -4.90
N ILE A 31 13.20 10.10 -4.47
CA ILE A 31 14.29 10.25 -3.50
C ILE A 31 15.53 10.85 -4.17
N GLU A 32 15.84 10.49 -5.41
CA GLU A 32 16.91 11.13 -6.19
C GLU A 32 16.64 12.63 -6.37
N ALA A 33 15.40 13.00 -6.73
CA ALA A 33 15.00 14.40 -6.85
C ALA A 33 15.12 15.13 -5.50
N LEU A 34 14.76 14.48 -4.39
CA LEU A 34 14.93 15.02 -3.04
C LEU A 34 16.42 15.27 -2.72
N ASN A 35 17.27 14.26 -2.96
CA ASN A 35 18.71 14.32 -2.72
C ASN A 35 19.37 15.41 -3.55
N ALA A 36 19.03 15.50 -4.84
CA ALA A 36 19.56 16.52 -5.74
C ALA A 36 19.11 17.93 -5.33
N LYS A 37 17.83 18.10 -4.98
CA LYS A 37 17.27 19.41 -4.59
C LYS A 37 17.90 19.99 -3.34
N TYR A 38 18.20 19.15 -2.34
CA TYR A 38 18.71 19.61 -1.04
C TYR A 38 20.18 19.29 -0.80
N GLY A 39 20.89 18.71 -1.79
CA GLY A 39 22.30 18.33 -1.64
C GLY A 39 22.53 17.33 -0.51
N CYS A 40 21.61 16.38 -0.31
CA CYS A 40 21.64 15.44 0.80
C CYS A 40 21.64 13.98 0.32
N THR A 41 21.77 13.05 1.28
CA THR A 41 21.75 11.60 1.00
C THR A 41 20.75 10.93 1.94
N VAL A 42 19.51 10.82 1.45
CA VAL A 42 18.43 10.05 2.07
C VAL A 42 18.48 8.63 1.53
N PRO A 43 18.71 7.61 2.39
CA PRO A 43 18.71 6.22 1.95
C PRO A 43 17.29 5.68 1.78
N LEU A 44 17.11 4.77 0.84
CA LEU A 44 15.89 3.97 0.67
C LEU A 44 16.07 2.61 1.35
N LEU A 45 15.13 2.25 2.22
CA LEU A 45 15.06 0.93 2.83
C LEU A 45 13.92 0.11 2.25
N LEU A 46 14.22 -1.10 1.80
CA LEU A 46 13.26 -2.07 1.28
C LEU A 46 13.14 -3.26 2.24
N MET A 47 12.02 -3.31 2.96
CA MET A 47 11.64 -4.48 3.76
C MET A 47 11.06 -5.56 2.85
N ASN A 48 11.82 -6.63 2.66
CA ASN A 48 11.44 -7.77 1.83
C ASN A 48 10.80 -8.89 2.67
N SER A 49 10.25 -9.90 2.01
CA SER A 49 10.00 -11.22 2.62
C SER A 49 10.79 -12.28 1.88
N PHE A 50 10.85 -13.50 2.42
CA PHE A 50 11.40 -14.68 1.72
C PHE A 50 10.73 -14.96 0.34
N ASN A 51 9.56 -14.37 0.07
CA ASN A 51 8.90 -14.44 -1.23
C ASN A 51 9.35 -13.37 -2.22
N THR A 52 9.96 -12.28 -1.76
CA THR A 52 10.33 -11.14 -2.62
C THR A 52 11.82 -10.81 -2.58
N HIS A 53 12.59 -11.35 -1.64
CA HIS A 53 13.96 -10.94 -1.37
C HIS A 53 14.88 -11.12 -2.57
N ASP A 54 14.98 -12.35 -3.10
CA ASP A 54 15.91 -12.67 -4.20
C ASP A 54 15.58 -11.89 -5.48
N ASP A 55 14.29 -11.75 -5.80
CA ASP A 55 13.87 -10.94 -6.94
C ASP A 55 14.21 -9.48 -6.73
N THR A 56 13.96 -8.95 -5.53
CA THR A 56 14.25 -7.54 -5.21
C THR A 56 15.74 -7.26 -5.30
N LEU A 57 16.62 -8.18 -4.87
CA LEU A 57 18.07 -8.05 -5.02
C LEU A 57 18.49 -7.89 -6.48
N LYS A 58 17.93 -8.69 -7.40
CA LYS A 58 18.19 -8.56 -8.84
C LYS A 58 17.66 -7.24 -9.40
N ILE A 59 16.48 -6.81 -8.94
CA ILE A 59 15.85 -5.57 -9.40
C ILE A 59 16.67 -4.34 -8.97
N VAL A 60 17.23 -4.33 -7.76
CA VAL A 60 17.97 -3.15 -7.27
C VAL A 60 19.29 -2.91 -8.02
N GLU A 61 19.85 -3.92 -8.69
CA GLU A 61 21.03 -3.77 -9.56
C GLU A 61 20.79 -2.76 -10.69
N LYS A 62 19.52 -2.59 -11.13
CA LYS A 62 19.12 -1.55 -12.10
C LYS A 62 19.51 -0.13 -11.64
N TYR A 63 19.55 0.10 -10.33
CA TYR A 63 19.81 1.41 -9.73
C TYR A 63 21.26 1.55 -9.23
N ALA A 64 22.19 0.68 -9.64
CA ALA A 64 23.58 0.75 -9.19
C ALA A 64 24.28 2.09 -9.54
N ASN A 65 23.83 2.75 -10.62
CA ASN A 65 24.34 4.06 -11.06
C ASN A 65 23.44 5.23 -10.62
N SER A 66 22.38 4.97 -9.85
CA SER A 66 21.48 6.00 -9.32
C SER A 66 22.09 6.71 -8.12
N ASN A 67 21.75 7.99 -7.91
CA ASN A 67 22.26 8.80 -6.80
C ASN A 67 21.45 8.55 -5.52
N ILE A 68 21.38 7.30 -5.09
CA ILE A 68 20.60 6.85 -3.94
C ILE A 68 21.25 5.64 -3.27
N GLU A 69 21.34 5.68 -1.94
CA GLU A 69 21.76 4.51 -1.15
C GLU A 69 20.55 3.61 -0.91
N ILE A 70 20.54 2.39 -1.48
CA ILE A 70 19.48 1.41 -1.28
C ILE A 70 19.95 0.33 -0.31
N HIS A 71 19.15 0.08 0.72
CA HIS A 71 19.34 -1.03 1.65
C HIS A 71 18.15 -1.98 1.60
N THR A 72 18.43 -3.27 1.54
CA THR A 72 17.42 -4.31 1.68
C THR A 72 17.61 -5.04 2.99
N PHE A 73 16.51 -5.45 3.63
CA PHE A 73 16.52 -6.40 4.73
C PHE A 73 15.30 -7.31 4.64
N ASN A 74 15.40 -8.51 5.20
CA ASN A 74 14.31 -9.46 5.17
C ASN A 74 13.52 -9.38 6.48
N GLN A 75 12.19 -9.41 6.37
CA GLN A 75 11.34 -9.62 7.53
C GLN A 75 11.36 -11.10 7.95
N SER A 76 10.87 -11.38 9.15
CA SER A 76 10.78 -12.70 9.75
C SER A 76 9.92 -13.67 8.91
N GLN A 77 10.13 -14.96 9.12
CA GLN A 77 9.39 -16.05 8.47
C GLN A 77 8.81 -16.97 9.53
N TYR A 78 7.49 -17.03 9.65
CA TYR A 78 6.79 -17.85 10.65
C TYR A 78 6.08 -19.04 10.01
N PRO A 79 5.96 -20.18 10.72
CA PRO A 79 5.26 -21.34 10.21
C PRO A 79 3.75 -21.12 10.29
N ARG A 80 3.02 -21.44 9.22
CA ARG A 80 1.56 -21.51 9.28
C ARG A 80 1.14 -22.56 10.30
N LEU A 81 0.07 -22.31 11.06
CA LEU A 81 -0.44 -23.25 12.07
C LEU A 81 -1.64 -23.99 11.50
N VAL A 82 -1.72 -25.31 11.65
CA VAL A 82 -2.91 -26.09 11.30
C VAL A 82 -4.03 -25.74 12.27
N THR A 83 -5.24 -25.42 11.77
CA THR A 83 -6.33 -24.93 12.66
C THR A 83 -6.86 -25.99 13.62
N GLU A 84 -6.66 -27.27 13.32
CA GLU A 84 -7.20 -28.39 14.09
C GLU A 84 -6.42 -28.64 15.39
N ASP A 85 -5.10 -28.50 15.36
CA ASP A 85 -4.22 -28.84 16.48
C ASP A 85 -3.17 -27.76 16.81
N PHE A 86 -3.19 -26.62 16.10
CA PHE A 86 -2.23 -25.53 16.18
C PHE A 86 -0.76 -25.93 15.98
N SER A 87 -0.52 -27.10 15.40
CA SER A 87 0.84 -27.52 15.06
C SER A 87 1.37 -26.76 13.84
N PRO A 88 2.68 -26.49 13.77
CA PRO A 88 3.29 -25.93 12.57
C PRO A 88 3.06 -26.83 11.34
N LEU A 89 2.52 -26.27 10.25
CA LEU A 89 2.30 -26.98 8.99
C LEU A 89 3.58 -27.65 8.45
N PRO A 90 4.79 -27.05 8.58
CA PRO A 90 6.03 -27.74 8.21
C PRO A 90 6.26 -29.08 8.92
N CYS A 91 5.73 -29.27 10.13
CA CYS A 91 5.82 -30.53 10.87
C CYS A 91 4.90 -31.62 10.31
N LYS A 92 3.95 -31.27 9.42
CA LYS A 92 3.03 -32.22 8.76
C LYS A 92 3.57 -32.72 7.40
N GLY A 93 4.86 -32.52 7.15
CA GLY A 93 5.53 -32.93 5.91
C GLY A 93 5.51 -31.88 4.80
N ASN A 94 4.88 -30.72 5.00
CA ASN A 94 4.89 -29.61 4.04
C ASN A 94 5.99 -28.58 4.38
N SER A 95 7.24 -28.95 4.09
CA SER A 95 8.41 -28.09 4.33
C SER A 95 8.66 -27.04 3.22
N GLY A 96 7.81 -26.99 2.20
CA GLY A 96 7.90 -26.02 1.11
C GLY A 96 7.59 -24.58 1.55
N LYS A 97 7.73 -23.60 0.64
CA LYS A 97 7.44 -22.19 0.92
C LYS A 97 5.99 -21.97 1.40
N ASP A 98 5.07 -22.84 0.99
CA ASP A 98 3.67 -22.83 1.39
C ASP A 98 3.44 -23.31 2.84
N GLY A 99 4.47 -23.81 3.52
CA GLY A 99 4.51 -24.00 4.97
C GLY A 99 4.61 -22.70 5.77
N TRP A 100 5.03 -21.59 5.14
CA TRP A 100 5.52 -20.39 5.83
C TRP A 100 4.84 -19.09 5.37
N TYR A 101 4.82 -18.09 6.23
CA TYR A 101 4.28 -16.76 5.92
C TYR A 101 5.08 -15.63 6.59
N PRO A 102 5.10 -14.42 5.99
CA PRO A 102 5.59 -13.23 6.67
C PRO A 102 4.58 -12.77 7.73
N PRO A 103 4.99 -12.44 8.97
CA PRO A 103 4.08 -12.17 10.09
C PRO A 103 3.44 -10.77 10.08
N GLY A 104 3.13 -10.26 8.89
CA GLY A 104 2.55 -8.93 8.70
C GLY A 104 3.57 -7.80 8.83
N HIS A 105 3.13 -6.58 8.52
CA HIS A 105 4.03 -5.42 8.45
C HIS A 105 4.44 -4.89 9.84
N GLY A 106 3.85 -5.35 10.94
CA GLY A 106 4.31 -5.03 12.30
C GLY A 106 5.71 -5.53 12.61
N ASP A 107 6.18 -6.56 11.89
CA ASP A 107 7.54 -7.09 12.00
C ASP A 107 8.63 -6.12 11.49
N VAL A 108 8.25 -5.00 10.88
CA VAL A 108 9.20 -3.97 10.42
C VAL A 108 10.17 -3.50 11.52
N PHE A 109 9.70 -3.37 12.76
CA PHE A 109 10.52 -2.90 13.88
C PHE A 109 11.55 -3.93 14.33
N PRO A 110 11.16 -5.16 14.74
CA PRO A 110 12.15 -6.19 15.10
C PRO A 110 13.04 -6.59 13.92
N ALA A 111 12.51 -6.71 12.69
CA ALA A 111 13.32 -7.06 11.53
C ALA A 111 14.39 -6.00 11.20
N LEU A 112 14.05 -4.71 11.32
CA LEU A 112 15.02 -3.63 11.10
C LEU A 112 16.15 -3.69 12.13
N ALA A 113 15.82 -3.95 13.41
CA ALA A 113 16.81 -4.12 14.47
C ALA A 113 17.68 -5.37 14.23
N ASN A 114 17.07 -6.54 14.05
CA ASN A 114 17.74 -7.82 13.87
C ASN A 114 18.63 -7.87 12.61
N SER A 115 18.32 -7.07 11.60
CA SER A 115 19.15 -6.95 10.39
C SER A 115 20.47 -6.18 10.60
N GLY A 116 20.66 -5.54 11.76
CA GLY A 116 21.77 -4.63 12.03
C GLY A 116 21.68 -3.29 11.30
N LYS A 117 20.66 -3.08 10.45
CA LYS A 117 20.47 -1.82 9.72
C LYS A 117 20.05 -0.68 10.63
N LEU A 118 19.28 -0.97 11.69
CA LEU A 118 18.93 0.04 12.70
C LEU A 118 20.18 0.69 13.30
N ASP A 119 21.11 -0.12 13.78
CA ASP A 119 22.36 0.36 14.38
C ASP A 119 23.24 1.08 13.37
N ALA A 120 23.34 0.57 12.14
CA ALA A 120 24.09 1.21 11.07
C ALA A 120 23.52 2.61 10.72
N LEU A 121 22.19 2.77 10.71
CA LEU A 121 21.54 4.06 10.48
C LEU A 121 21.75 5.03 11.65
N LEU A 122 21.60 4.55 12.88
CA LEU A 122 21.84 5.34 14.10
C LEU A 122 23.29 5.81 14.17
N ALA A 123 24.26 4.95 13.85
CA ALA A 123 25.69 5.30 13.80
C ALA A 123 26.00 6.37 12.75
N LYS A 124 25.20 6.46 11.67
CA LYS A 124 25.25 7.54 10.66
C LYS A 124 24.47 8.80 11.07
N GLY A 125 23.94 8.86 12.30
CA GLY A 125 23.18 10.00 12.82
C GLY A 125 21.77 10.13 12.26
N LYS A 126 21.17 9.05 11.74
CA LYS A 126 19.76 9.07 11.30
C LYS A 126 18.84 8.91 12.51
N GLU A 127 17.84 9.79 12.65
CA GLU A 127 16.94 9.79 13.81
C GLU A 127 15.51 9.32 13.51
N TYR A 128 15.03 9.50 12.29
CA TYR A 128 13.67 9.14 11.88
C TYR A 128 13.67 8.26 10.63
N VAL A 129 12.69 7.37 10.55
CA VAL A 129 12.34 6.61 9.36
C VAL A 129 10.91 6.93 8.94
N PHE A 130 10.71 7.15 7.64
CA PHE A 130 9.40 7.23 7.02
C PHE A 130 9.05 5.88 6.40
N VAL A 131 8.06 5.19 6.98
CA VAL A 131 7.58 3.88 6.55
C VAL A 131 6.29 4.08 5.76
N ALA A 132 6.25 3.55 4.54
CA ALA A 132 5.08 3.60 3.69
C ALA A 132 4.94 2.32 2.87
N ASN A 133 3.72 2.06 2.40
CA ASN A 133 3.47 0.99 1.45
C ASN A 133 3.99 1.38 0.07
N SER A 134 4.75 0.50 -0.60
CA SER A 134 5.29 0.78 -1.93
C SER A 134 4.23 0.96 -3.02
N ASP A 135 3.01 0.48 -2.79
CA ASP A 135 1.87 0.67 -3.68
C ASP A 135 1.03 1.92 -3.35
N ASN A 136 1.45 2.76 -2.39
CA ASN A 136 0.87 4.08 -2.16
C ASN A 136 1.70 5.15 -2.90
N LEU A 137 1.21 5.59 -4.05
CA LEU A 137 1.87 6.59 -4.90
C LEU A 137 1.85 8.01 -4.30
N GLY A 138 1.01 8.25 -3.29
CA GLY A 138 0.93 9.53 -2.59
C GLY A 138 1.91 9.65 -1.42
N ALA A 139 2.56 8.56 -1.01
CA ALA A 139 3.45 8.55 0.13
C ALA A 139 4.81 9.18 -0.19
N ILE A 140 4.88 10.51 -0.12
CA ILE A 140 6.11 11.28 -0.40
C ILE A 140 6.68 11.90 0.87
N VAL A 141 7.99 12.15 0.93
CA VAL A 141 8.62 12.83 2.08
C VAL A 141 8.06 14.25 2.23
N ASP A 142 7.46 14.55 3.38
CA ASP A 142 6.95 15.89 3.73
C ASP A 142 7.83 16.54 4.79
N LEU A 143 8.53 17.60 4.41
CA LEU A 143 9.45 18.31 5.31
C LEU A 143 8.73 19.08 6.42
N LYS A 144 7.46 19.45 6.24
CA LYS A 144 6.70 20.15 7.29
C LYS A 144 6.32 19.17 8.39
N ILE A 145 5.90 17.96 8.02
CA ILE A 145 5.65 16.88 8.97
C ILE A 145 6.95 16.56 9.71
N LEU A 146 8.03 16.26 8.97
CA LEU A 146 9.32 15.93 9.59
C LEU A 146 9.80 17.04 10.55
N ASN A 147 9.72 18.31 10.16
CA ASN A 147 10.08 19.43 11.02
C ASN A 147 9.23 19.47 12.29
N HIS A 148 7.91 19.25 12.20
CA HIS A 148 7.04 19.18 13.38
C HIS A 148 7.48 18.09 14.36
N LEU A 149 7.80 16.89 13.86
CA LEU A 149 8.21 15.76 14.70
C LEU A 149 9.52 16.06 15.45
N ILE A 150 10.49 16.66 14.76
CA ILE A 150 11.78 17.05 15.37
C ILE A 150 11.56 18.08 16.48
N GLN A 151 10.79 19.14 16.21
CA GLN A 151 10.57 20.23 17.19
C GLN A 151 9.84 19.74 18.45
N ASN A 152 8.87 18.85 18.30
CA ASN A 152 8.05 18.34 19.42
C ASN A 152 8.58 17.04 20.03
N LYS A 153 9.64 16.47 19.44
CA LYS A 153 10.25 15.19 19.82
C LYS A 153 9.23 14.04 19.82
N ASN A 154 8.37 13.98 18.81
CA ASN A 154 7.38 12.91 18.68
C ASN A 154 8.09 11.60 18.29
N GLU A 155 7.91 10.52 19.06
CA GLU A 155 8.56 9.26 18.68
C GLU A 155 7.83 8.51 17.56
N TYR A 156 6.53 8.78 17.38
CA TYR A 156 5.70 8.12 16.38
C TYR A 156 4.64 9.08 15.85
N CYS A 157 4.49 9.12 14.53
CA CYS A 157 3.41 9.84 13.87
C CYS A 157 2.77 8.98 12.80
N MET A 158 1.45 8.84 12.86
CA MET A 158 0.65 8.20 11.83
C MET A 158 -0.08 9.26 11.01
N GLU A 159 0.15 9.28 9.71
CA GLU A 159 -0.69 10.09 8.83
C GLU A 159 -2.06 9.43 8.69
N VAL A 160 -3.10 10.20 8.97
CA VAL A 160 -4.50 9.82 8.78
C VAL A 160 -5.13 10.73 7.75
N THR A 161 -6.13 10.26 7.02
CA THR A 161 -6.84 11.08 6.02
C THR A 161 -8.35 10.99 6.24
N PRO A 162 -9.17 11.95 5.76
CA PRO A 162 -10.61 11.85 5.90
C PRO A 162 -11.15 10.55 5.28
N LYS A 163 -11.98 9.85 6.04
CA LYS A 163 -12.59 8.58 5.66
C LYS A 163 -13.66 8.81 4.58
N THR A 164 -13.68 7.96 3.57
CA THR A 164 -14.71 7.93 2.51
C THR A 164 -15.48 6.61 2.57
N LEU A 165 -16.57 6.51 1.82
CA LEU A 165 -17.35 5.28 1.70
C LEU A 165 -16.55 4.11 1.10
N ALA A 166 -15.47 4.39 0.37
CA ALA A 166 -14.57 3.37 -0.16
C ALA A 166 -13.64 2.77 0.90
N ASP A 167 -13.41 3.48 2.03
CA ASP A 167 -12.47 3.08 3.07
C ASP A 167 -13.15 2.18 4.11
N VAL A 168 -13.61 1.02 3.64
CA VAL A 168 -14.39 0.05 4.46
C VAL A 168 -13.48 -0.84 5.32
N LYS A 169 -12.26 -1.13 4.84
CA LYS A 169 -11.29 -2.03 5.49
C LYS A 169 -10.04 -1.27 5.91
N GLY A 170 -9.71 -1.34 7.20
CA GLY A 170 -8.54 -0.74 7.82
C GLY A 170 -8.89 -0.10 9.16
N GLY A 171 -7.92 0.57 9.78
CA GLY A 171 -8.06 1.13 11.11
C GLY A 171 -8.25 2.64 11.18
N THR A 172 -8.68 3.10 12.36
CA THR A 172 -8.81 4.51 12.72
C THR A 172 -8.09 4.78 14.04
N LEU A 173 -7.67 6.01 14.28
CA LEU A 173 -7.07 6.38 15.56
C LEU A 173 -8.14 6.68 16.59
N ILE A 174 -7.97 6.13 17.79
CA ILE A 174 -8.80 6.38 18.96
C ILE A 174 -7.93 6.81 20.14
N SER A 175 -8.58 7.43 21.13
CA SER A 175 -8.01 7.59 22.47
C SER A 175 -8.58 6.51 23.37
N TYR A 176 -7.72 5.64 23.90
CA TYR A 176 -8.11 4.57 24.81
C TYR A 176 -7.14 4.53 25.98
N GLN A 177 -7.66 4.58 27.20
CA GLN A 177 -6.87 4.66 28.44
C GLN A 177 -5.81 5.78 28.43
N GLY A 178 -6.15 6.93 27.86
CA GLY A 178 -5.26 8.10 27.78
C GLY A 178 -4.12 7.98 26.76
N LYS A 179 -4.10 6.93 25.94
CA LYS A 179 -3.12 6.74 24.86
C LYS A 179 -3.79 6.74 23.50
N VAL A 180 -3.05 7.20 22.49
CA VAL A 180 -3.43 7.04 21.09
C VAL A 180 -3.25 5.58 20.69
N GLN A 181 -4.28 4.98 20.11
CA GLN A 181 -4.26 3.60 19.64
C GLN A 181 -4.88 3.49 18.25
N LEU A 182 -4.42 2.50 17.49
CA LEU A 182 -5.06 2.11 16.24
C LEU A 182 -6.14 1.06 16.53
N LEU A 183 -7.39 1.40 16.22
CA LEU A 183 -8.51 0.46 16.26
C LEU A 183 -8.76 -0.08 14.85
N GLU A 184 -8.51 -1.38 14.66
CA GLU A 184 -8.80 -2.12 13.44
C GLU A 184 -10.19 -2.76 13.49
N ILE A 185 -10.83 -2.95 12.33
CA ILE A 185 -12.16 -3.58 12.26
C ILE A 185 -12.20 -4.98 12.91
N ALA A 186 -11.09 -5.73 12.83
CA ALA A 186 -10.98 -7.07 13.41
C ALA A 186 -11.02 -7.07 14.96
N GLN A 187 -10.84 -5.92 15.60
CA GLN A 187 -10.90 -5.74 17.05
C GLN A 187 -12.29 -5.26 17.52
N VAL A 188 -13.18 -4.93 16.57
CA VAL A 188 -14.52 -4.39 16.88
C VAL A 188 -15.50 -5.55 17.02
N PRO A 189 -16.24 -5.65 18.13
CA PRO A 189 -17.31 -6.63 18.28
C PRO A 189 -18.35 -6.51 17.17
N ASP A 190 -18.89 -7.65 16.70
CA ASP A 190 -19.81 -7.71 15.55
C ASP A 190 -21.01 -6.74 15.67
N GLU A 191 -21.55 -6.57 16.88
CA GLU A 191 -22.65 -5.66 17.20
C GLU A 191 -22.33 -4.18 16.96
N HIS A 192 -21.05 -3.79 17.01
CA HIS A 192 -20.59 -2.40 16.83
C HIS A 192 -19.92 -2.13 15.48
N VAL A 193 -19.82 -3.14 14.59
CA VAL A 193 -19.15 -3.00 13.28
C VAL A 193 -19.79 -1.90 12.42
N ASN A 194 -21.12 -1.74 12.48
CA ASN A 194 -21.82 -0.71 11.71
C ASN A 194 -21.47 0.70 12.21
N GLU A 195 -21.31 0.88 13.53
CA GLU A 195 -20.86 2.14 14.11
C GLU A 195 -19.41 2.45 13.73
N PHE A 196 -18.53 1.45 13.72
CA PHE A 196 -17.15 1.60 13.26
C PHE A 196 -17.06 2.00 11.78
N LYS A 197 -17.93 1.44 10.94
CA LYS A 197 -18.02 1.78 9.53
C LYS A 197 -18.55 3.20 9.29
N SER A 198 -19.34 3.75 10.21
CA SER A 198 -19.90 5.10 10.08
C SER A 198 -18.81 6.17 9.93
N ILE A 199 -18.87 6.89 8.81
CA ILE A 199 -17.99 8.04 8.51
C ILE A 199 -18.33 9.27 9.36
N GLU A 200 -19.54 9.32 9.94
CA GLU A 200 -19.95 10.41 10.83
C GLU A 200 -19.29 10.28 12.21
N LYS A 201 -19.16 9.03 12.69
CA LYS A 201 -18.53 8.70 13.98
C LYS A 201 -17.01 8.66 13.86
N PHE A 202 -16.49 7.91 12.88
CA PHE A 202 -15.05 7.79 12.63
C PHE A 202 -14.69 8.52 11.33
N LYS A 203 -14.23 9.76 11.48
CA LYS A 203 -13.99 10.69 10.37
C LYS A 203 -12.64 10.52 9.68
N ILE A 204 -11.73 9.77 10.29
CA ILE A 204 -10.35 9.59 9.83
C ILE A 204 -10.01 8.11 9.63
N PHE A 205 -9.05 7.87 8.74
CA PHE A 205 -8.60 6.54 8.35
C PHE A 205 -7.06 6.49 8.28
N ASN A 206 -6.46 5.40 8.74
CA ASN A 206 -5.00 5.18 8.71
C ASN A 206 -4.49 5.00 7.28
N THR A 207 -3.53 5.82 6.86
CA THR A 207 -2.92 5.72 5.52
C THR A 207 -1.80 4.68 5.44
N ASN A 208 -1.32 4.21 6.59
CA ASN A 208 -0.10 3.42 6.77
C ASN A 208 1.19 4.15 6.31
N ASN A 209 1.15 5.49 6.24
CA ASN A 209 2.32 6.35 6.19
C ASN A 209 2.71 6.71 7.63
N LEU A 210 3.86 6.21 8.08
CA LEU A 210 4.28 6.24 9.48
C LEU A 210 5.65 6.91 9.57
N TRP A 211 5.81 7.83 10.50
CA TRP A 211 7.09 8.44 10.83
C TRP A 211 7.49 7.96 12.21
N VAL A 212 8.64 7.32 12.33
CA VAL A 212 9.03 6.66 13.58
C VAL A 212 10.47 7.01 13.95
N ASN A 213 10.69 7.33 15.22
CA ASN A 213 12.00 7.62 15.75
C ASN A 213 12.81 6.33 15.91
N LEU A 214 14.02 6.29 15.34
CA LEU A 214 14.89 5.11 15.32
C LEU A 214 15.43 4.76 16.72
N ASN A 215 15.72 5.75 17.57
CA ASN A 215 16.14 5.49 18.96
C ASN A 215 15.00 4.85 19.77
N ALA A 216 13.76 5.31 19.55
CA ALA A 216 12.59 4.72 20.18
C ALA A 216 12.34 3.28 19.71
N ILE A 217 12.52 3.00 18.41
CA ILE A 217 12.47 1.62 17.89
C ILE A 217 13.48 0.75 18.62
N LYS A 218 14.75 1.19 18.70
CA LYS A 218 15.81 0.43 19.37
C LYS A 218 15.45 0.13 20.83
N ARG A 219 15.09 1.17 21.59
CA ARG A 219 14.68 1.06 22.99
C ARG A 219 13.53 0.07 23.20
N LEU A 220 12.49 0.15 22.37
CA LEU A 220 11.29 -0.67 22.53
C LEU A 220 11.51 -2.12 22.09
N VAL A 221 12.33 -2.35 21.06
CA VAL A 221 12.68 -3.71 20.60
C VAL A 221 13.60 -4.41 21.60
N GLU A 222 14.65 -3.73 22.08
CA GLU A 222 15.59 -4.30 23.07
C GLU A 222 14.90 -4.63 24.41
N ALA A 223 13.90 -3.83 24.79
CA ALA A 223 13.08 -4.07 25.98
C ALA A 223 11.94 -5.08 25.75
N ASP A 224 11.80 -5.65 24.55
CA ASP A 224 10.70 -6.54 24.15
C ASP A 224 9.30 -5.94 24.49
N ALA A 225 9.16 -4.63 24.31
CA ALA A 225 7.98 -3.87 24.77
C ALA A 225 6.85 -3.79 23.73
N LEU A 226 7.11 -4.10 22.45
CA LEU A 226 6.16 -3.99 21.34
C LEU A 226 5.13 -5.14 21.31
N LYS A 227 4.26 -5.22 22.32
CA LYS A 227 3.21 -6.25 22.44
C LYS A 227 1.95 -5.90 21.64
N MET A 228 2.09 -5.80 20.32
CA MET A 228 1.00 -5.45 19.40
C MET A 228 -0.12 -6.51 19.36
N GLU A 229 -1.32 -6.08 19.01
CA GLU A 229 -2.47 -6.95 18.80
C GLU A 229 -2.23 -7.94 17.65
N ILE A 230 -2.58 -9.19 17.89
CA ILE A 230 -2.47 -10.28 16.92
C ILE A 230 -3.67 -10.24 15.99
N ILE A 231 -3.40 -10.36 14.69
CA ILE A 231 -4.41 -10.45 13.63
C ILE A 231 -4.44 -11.89 13.13
N PRO A 232 -5.45 -12.70 13.52
CA PRO A 232 -5.64 -14.03 12.98
C PRO A 232 -6.14 -13.95 11.54
N ASN A 233 -5.43 -14.56 10.61
CA ASN A 233 -5.77 -14.58 9.18
C ASN A 233 -5.94 -16.03 8.72
N PRO A 234 -7.18 -16.56 8.73
CA PRO A 234 -7.48 -17.91 8.24
C PRO A 234 -7.17 -18.03 6.74
N LYS A 235 -6.49 -19.11 6.38
CA LYS A 235 -6.14 -19.48 5.00
C LYS A 235 -6.37 -20.96 4.77
N GLU A 236 -6.20 -21.35 3.52
CA GLU A 236 -6.18 -22.75 3.10
C GLU A 236 -4.96 -22.97 2.22
N VAL A 237 -4.24 -24.07 2.46
CA VAL A 237 -3.08 -24.51 1.67
C VAL A 237 -3.32 -25.98 1.34
N ASP A 238 -3.46 -26.30 0.05
CA ASP A 238 -3.69 -27.66 -0.44
C ASP A 238 -4.85 -28.39 0.27
N GLY A 239 -5.95 -27.67 0.55
CA GLY A 239 -7.12 -28.20 1.27
C GLY A 239 -6.97 -28.24 2.79
N VAL A 240 -5.80 -27.93 3.34
CA VAL A 240 -5.56 -27.86 4.79
C VAL A 240 -5.89 -26.46 5.28
N LYS A 241 -6.83 -26.36 6.23
CA LYS A 241 -7.14 -25.11 6.92
C LYS A 241 -6.00 -24.72 7.84
N VAL A 242 -5.52 -23.49 7.67
CA VAL A 242 -4.35 -22.98 8.38
C VAL A 242 -4.58 -21.56 8.89
N LEU A 243 -3.83 -21.18 9.90
CA LEU A 243 -3.88 -19.89 10.56
C LEU A 243 -2.53 -19.18 10.42
N GLN A 244 -2.60 -17.91 10.02
CA GLN A 244 -1.49 -16.96 10.05
C GLN A 244 -1.74 -15.97 11.19
N LEU A 245 -0.72 -15.69 11.99
CA LEU A 245 -0.75 -14.74 13.10
C LEU A 245 0.12 -13.55 12.71
N GLU A 246 -0.53 -12.46 12.33
CA GLU A 246 0.15 -11.27 11.83
C GLU A 246 0.05 -10.12 12.84
N THR A 247 0.90 -9.11 12.69
CA THR A 247 0.77 -7.83 13.40
C THR A 247 0.83 -6.66 12.42
N ALA A 248 0.30 -5.51 12.84
CA ALA A 248 0.28 -4.29 12.03
C ALA A 248 1.21 -3.22 12.62
N ALA A 249 2.08 -2.64 11.79
CA ALA A 249 3.00 -1.57 12.19
C ALA A 249 2.30 -0.38 12.87
N GLY A 250 1.09 -0.06 12.41
CA GLY A 250 0.26 0.99 12.99
C GLY A 250 -0.20 0.72 14.43
N ALA A 251 -0.35 -0.55 14.82
CA ALA A 251 -0.73 -0.92 16.19
C ALA A 251 0.37 -0.60 17.20
N ALA A 252 1.61 -0.42 16.74
CA ALA A 252 2.74 -0.08 17.59
C ALA A 252 2.62 1.32 18.21
N ILE A 253 1.80 2.23 17.64
CA ILE A 253 1.69 3.64 18.04
C ILE A 253 1.51 3.84 19.56
N LYS A 254 0.80 2.93 20.23
CA LYS A 254 0.50 3.02 21.67
C LYS A 254 1.70 2.79 22.60
N PHE A 255 2.80 2.24 22.07
CA PHE A 255 4.03 1.96 22.81
C PHE A 255 5.06 3.09 22.74
N PHE A 256 4.87 4.04 21.83
CA PHE A 256 5.77 5.15 21.62
C PHE A 256 5.32 6.36 22.45
N ASP A 257 6.31 7.11 22.95
CA ASP A 257 6.06 8.33 23.70
C ASP A 257 5.76 9.49 22.74
N ARG A 258 4.86 10.38 23.17
CA ARG A 258 4.42 11.54 22.37
C ARG A 258 3.92 11.15 20.97
N ALA A 259 3.26 10.00 20.87
CA ALA A 259 2.68 9.53 19.64
C ALA A 259 1.52 10.42 19.18
N ILE A 260 1.47 10.75 17.89
CA ILE A 260 0.44 11.62 17.31
C ILE A 260 -0.17 11.04 16.03
N GLY A 261 -1.38 11.49 15.72
CA GLY A 261 -1.96 11.39 14.39
C GLY A 261 -1.94 12.74 13.69
N VAL A 262 -1.58 12.79 12.42
CA VAL A 262 -1.63 14.02 11.60
C VAL A 262 -2.63 13.81 10.47
N ASN A 263 -3.62 14.70 10.39
CA ASN A 263 -4.58 14.68 9.29
C ASN A 263 -3.95 15.28 8.02
N VAL A 264 -3.81 14.46 6.99
CA VAL A 264 -3.18 14.81 5.71
C VAL A 264 -4.19 14.85 4.56
N PRO A 265 -3.95 15.67 3.53
CA PRO A 265 -4.78 15.64 2.33
C PRO A 265 -4.74 14.26 1.68
N ARG A 266 -5.86 13.88 1.05
CA ARG A 266 -6.04 12.60 0.37
C ARG A 266 -4.98 12.35 -0.72
N SER A 267 -4.37 13.40 -1.26
CA SER A 267 -3.24 13.28 -2.21
C SER A 267 -2.06 12.49 -1.67
N ARG A 268 -1.92 12.35 -0.34
CA ARG A 268 -0.88 11.53 0.30
C ARG A 268 -1.27 10.04 0.47
N PHE A 269 -2.49 9.70 0.10
CA PHE A 269 -3.06 8.35 0.17
C PHE A 269 -3.68 7.97 -1.17
N LEU A 270 -2.82 7.52 -2.09
CA LEU A 270 -3.14 7.02 -3.42
C LEU A 270 -2.70 5.55 -3.55
N PRO A 271 -3.34 4.62 -2.81
CA PRO A 271 -3.01 3.20 -2.88
C PRO A 271 -3.52 2.58 -4.19
N VAL A 272 -2.71 1.72 -4.79
CA VAL A 272 -3.09 0.92 -5.97
C VAL A 272 -3.24 -0.54 -5.56
N LYS A 273 -4.45 -1.00 -5.26
CA LYS A 273 -4.74 -2.35 -4.75
C LYS A 273 -5.32 -3.29 -5.81
N ALA A 274 -5.99 -2.74 -6.81
CA ALA A 274 -6.60 -3.46 -7.93
C ALA A 274 -6.33 -2.76 -9.28
N THR A 275 -6.71 -3.42 -10.37
CA THR A 275 -6.59 -2.87 -11.73
C THR A 275 -7.53 -1.67 -11.97
N SER A 276 -8.61 -1.54 -11.20
CA SER A 276 -9.43 -0.32 -11.15
C SER A 276 -8.62 0.89 -10.67
N ASP A 277 -7.72 0.71 -9.70
CA ASP A 277 -6.85 1.76 -9.21
C ASP A 277 -5.74 2.07 -10.23
N LEU A 278 -5.23 1.06 -10.94
CA LEU A 278 -4.32 1.27 -12.07
C LEU A 278 -4.96 2.12 -13.16
N LEU A 279 -6.22 1.85 -13.52
CA LEU A 279 -6.95 2.64 -14.49
C LEU A 279 -7.01 4.12 -14.09
N LEU A 280 -7.27 4.41 -12.81
CA LEU A 280 -7.25 5.78 -12.29
C LEU A 280 -5.90 6.44 -12.54
N VAL A 281 -4.80 5.83 -12.08
CA VAL A 281 -3.47 6.46 -12.11
C VAL A 281 -2.82 6.47 -13.50
N GLN A 282 -3.24 5.60 -14.41
CA GLN A 282 -2.78 5.56 -15.79
C GLN A 282 -3.52 6.54 -16.71
N SER A 283 -4.76 6.90 -16.34
CA SER A 283 -5.57 7.83 -17.12
C SER A 283 -5.09 9.28 -17.06
N ASP A 284 -5.77 10.13 -17.83
CA ASP A 284 -5.61 11.59 -17.81
C ASP A 284 -6.09 12.26 -16.51
N LEU A 285 -6.70 11.52 -15.58
CA LEU A 285 -7.05 12.00 -14.24
C LEU A 285 -5.82 12.34 -13.39
N TYR A 286 -4.70 11.66 -13.67
CA TYR A 286 -3.40 11.93 -13.06
C TYR A 286 -2.37 12.25 -14.15
N THR A 287 -1.30 12.90 -13.71
CA THR A 287 -0.12 13.22 -14.49
C THR A 287 1.10 12.72 -13.72
N LEU A 288 2.20 12.45 -14.43
CA LEU A 288 3.46 12.03 -13.84
C LEU A 288 4.51 13.09 -14.14
N THR A 289 5.18 13.60 -13.12
CA THR A 289 6.31 14.53 -13.29
C THR A 289 7.61 13.77 -13.56
N ASP A 290 8.62 14.46 -14.08
CA ASP A 290 9.93 13.86 -14.37
C ASP A 290 10.63 13.34 -13.11
N GLU A 291 10.35 13.99 -11.96
CA GLU A 291 10.81 13.59 -10.62
C GLU A 291 10.03 12.40 -10.03
N GLY A 292 9.07 11.84 -10.76
CA GLY A 292 8.32 10.65 -10.34
C GLY A 292 7.10 10.93 -9.47
N TYR A 293 6.62 12.17 -9.37
CA TYR A 293 5.41 12.49 -8.59
C TYR A 293 4.13 12.26 -9.41
N VAL A 294 3.18 11.53 -8.84
CA VAL A 294 1.85 11.31 -9.43
C VAL A 294 0.91 12.43 -8.93
N ILE A 295 0.59 13.37 -9.82
CA ILE A 295 -0.16 14.58 -9.49
C ILE A 295 -1.53 14.53 -10.16
N ARG A 296 -2.59 14.78 -9.38
CA ARG A 296 -3.96 14.88 -9.89
C ARG A 296 -4.04 16.01 -10.92
N ASN A 297 -4.68 15.74 -12.05
CA ASN A 297 -4.82 16.71 -13.13
C ASN A 297 -5.69 17.91 -12.67
N PRO A 298 -5.17 19.16 -12.69
CA PRO A 298 -5.92 20.34 -12.30
C PRO A 298 -7.18 20.62 -13.13
N ALA A 299 -7.28 20.08 -14.35
CA ALA A 299 -8.48 20.22 -15.18
C ALA A 299 -9.68 19.41 -14.64
N ARG A 300 -9.45 18.47 -13.71
CA ARG A 300 -10.53 17.76 -13.00
C ARG A 300 -11.18 18.71 -11.98
N SER A 301 -12.39 19.17 -12.28
CA SER A 301 -13.17 20.04 -11.40
C SER A 301 -13.71 19.32 -10.14
N ASN A 302 -14.13 18.06 -10.26
CA ASN A 302 -14.64 17.29 -9.14
C ASN A 302 -13.47 16.79 -8.25
N PRO A 303 -13.42 17.16 -6.94
CA PRO A 303 -12.32 16.81 -6.05
C PRO A 303 -12.24 15.31 -5.72
N SER A 304 -13.32 14.55 -5.94
CA SER A 304 -13.37 13.09 -5.72
C SER A 304 -12.92 12.31 -6.94
N ASN A 305 -12.25 11.17 -6.74
CA ASN A 305 -11.99 10.21 -7.81
C ASN A 305 -13.31 9.57 -8.28
N PRO A 306 -13.44 9.20 -9.56
CA PRO A 306 -14.57 8.40 -10.01
C PRO A 306 -14.59 7.03 -9.34
N ALA A 307 -15.79 6.50 -9.11
CA ALA A 307 -15.95 5.12 -8.66
C ALA A 307 -15.76 4.16 -9.85
N ILE A 308 -14.81 3.24 -9.78
CA ILE A 308 -14.51 2.31 -10.86
C ILE A 308 -14.68 0.88 -10.38
N GLU A 309 -15.61 0.16 -11.00
CA GLU A 309 -15.86 -1.27 -10.81
C GLU A 309 -15.51 -2.01 -12.11
N LEU A 310 -14.43 -2.79 -12.09
CA LEU A 310 -14.06 -3.67 -13.20
C LEU A 310 -14.37 -5.12 -12.84
N GLY A 311 -15.00 -5.83 -13.78
CA GLY A 311 -15.34 -7.24 -13.65
C GLY A 311 -14.12 -8.16 -13.50
N PRO A 312 -14.34 -9.44 -13.13
CA PRO A 312 -13.28 -10.41 -12.90
C PRO A 312 -12.34 -10.59 -14.10
N GLU A 313 -12.82 -10.33 -15.31
CA GLU A 313 -12.06 -10.39 -16.56
C GLU A 313 -10.86 -9.42 -16.57
N PHE A 314 -10.94 -8.33 -15.81
CA PHE A 314 -9.91 -7.30 -15.68
C PHE A 314 -9.03 -7.48 -14.45
N LYS A 315 -9.24 -8.51 -13.62
CA LYS A 315 -8.55 -8.66 -12.32
C LYS A 315 -7.03 -8.81 -12.47
N LYS A 316 -6.57 -9.50 -13.52
CA LYS A 316 -5.13 -9.72 -13.79
C LYS A 316 -4.60 -8.57 -14.65
N VAL A 317 -3.41 -8.06 -14.33
CA VAL A 317 -2.76 -6.94 -15.05
C VAL A 317 -2.63 -7.23 -16.53
N ALA A 318 -2.19 -8.44 -16.91
CA ALA A 318 -2.07 -8.82 -18.33
C ALA A 318 -3.40 -8.73 -19.09
N ASN A 319 -4.50 -9.18 -18.47
CA ASN A 319 -5.83 -9.09 -19.08
C ASN A 319 -6.33 -7.65 -19.12
N PHE A 320 -6.11 -6.90 -18.04
CA PHE A 320 -6.45 -5.49 -17.98
C PHE A 320 -5.77 -4.71 -19.11
N LEU A 321 -4.45 -4.81 -19.22
CA LEU A 321 -3.68 -4.12 -20.27
C LEU A 321 -4.10 -4.59 -21.67
N GLY A 322 -4.29 -5.91 -21.87
CA GLY A 322 -4.75 -6.44 -23.16
C GLY A 322 -6.11 -5.91 -23.61
N ARG A 323 -7.00 -5.62 -22.65
CA ARG A 323 -8.37 -5.15 -22.93
C ARG A 323 -8.48 -3.66 -23.24
N PHE A 324 -7.43 -2.88 -23.05
CA PHE A 324 -7.37 -1.46 -23.42
C PHE A 324 -6.29 -1.25 -24.46
N LYS A 325 -6.65 -1.00 -25.73
CA LYS A 325 -5.65 -0.61 -26.75
C LYS A 325 -4.91 0.68 -26.34
N SER A 326 -5.63 1.60 -25.71
CA SER A 326 -5.08 2.72 -24.95
C SER A 326 -5.96 2.99 -23.73
N ILE A 327 -5.39 3.54 -22.67
CA ILE A 327 -6.16 3.94 -21.49
C ILE A 327 -7.15 5.06 -21.86
N PRO A 328 -8.46 4.93 -21.53
CA PRO A 328 -9.45 5.94 -21.88
C PRO A 328 -9.25 7.24 -21.09
N SER A 329 -9.71 8.35 -21.68
CA SER A 329 -9.92 9.60 -20.94
C SER A 329 -11.08 9.41 -19.96
N ILE A 330 -10.83 9.74 -18.69
CA ILE A 330 -11.83 9.65 -17.60
C ILE A 330 -11.89 10.95 -16.77
N ILE A 331 -11.31 12.04 -17.27
CA ILE A 331 -11.25 13.31 -16.54
C ILE A 331 -12.64 13.87 -16.18
N ASP A 332 -13.67 13.55 -16.96
CA ASP A 332 -15.07 13.94 -16.73
C ASP A 332 -15.93 12.78 -16.21
N LEU A 333 -15.34 11.66 -15.77
CA LEU A 333 -16.06 10.48 -15.29
C LEU A 333 -16.54 10.66 -13.83
N ASP A 334 -17.75 10.22 -13.52
CA ASP A 334 -18.25 10.10 -12.14
C ASP A 334 -18.20 8.65 -11.66
N SER A 335 -18.63 7.71 -12.52
CA SER A 335 -18.55 6.28 -12.22
C SER A 335 -18.44 5.43 -13.47
N LEU A 336 -17.67 4.35 -13.41
CA LEU A 336 -17.55 3.33 -14.44
C LEU A 336 -17.84 1.95 -13.85
N LYS A 337 -18.73 1.20 -14.48
CA LYS A 337 -18.96 -0.22 -14.19
C LYS A 337 -18.81 -1.04 -15.46
N VAL A 338 -17.89 -2.01 -15.47
CA VAL A 338 -17.64 -2.89 -16.61
C VAL A 338 -17.81 -4.34 -16.21
N THR A 339 -18.66 -5.09 -16.92
CA THR A 339 -18.90 -6.52 -16.65
C THR A 339 -18.86 -7.35 -17.93
N GLY A 340 -18.21 -8.52 -17.88
CA GLY A 340 -18.12 -9.45 -19.01
C GLY A 340 -16.95 -9.17 -19.95
N ASP A 341 -16.95 -9.82 -21.12
CA ASP A 341 -15.85 -9.77 -22.09
C ASP A 341 -15.83 -8.47 -22.92
N VAL A 342 -15.47 -7.37 -22.27
CA VAL A 342 -15.41 -6.02 -22.85
C VAL A 342 -13.97 -5.65 -23.24
N TRP A 343 -13.81 -5.02 -24.39
CA TRP A 343 -12.55 -4.53 -24.95
C TRP A 343 -12.71 -3.08 -25.40
N PHE A 344 -11.71 -2.24 -25.11
CA PHE A 344 -11.72 -0.82 -25.42
C PHE A 344 -10.70 -0.48 -26.52
N GLY A 345 -11.18 0.21 -27.55
CA GLY A 345 -10.37 0.78 -28.61
C GLY A 345 -9.44 1.91 -28.16
N SER A 346 -8.71 2.47 -29.12
CA SER A 346 -7.80 3.59 -28.88
C SER A 346 -8.55 4.92 -28.79
N GLY A 347 -8.14 5.83 -27.90
CA GLY A 347 -8.72 7.18 -27.81
C GLY A 347 -10.15 7.25 -27.30
N VAL A 348 -10.62 6.26 -26.54
CA VAL A 348 -11.96 6.25 -25.93
C VAL A 348 -12.07 7.32 -24.84
N THR A 349 -13.22 7.99 -24.74
CA THR A 349 -13.54 8.98 -23.70
C THR A 349 -14.79 8.56 -22.92
N LEU A 350 -14.71 8.53 -21.60
CA LEU A 350 -15.81 8.16 -20.70
C LEU A 350 -16.22 9.36 -19.82
N LYS A 351 -17.50 9.72 -19.81
CA LYS A 351 -18.02 10.90 -19.08
C LYS A 351 -19.25 10.60 -18.23
N GLY A 352 -19.35 11.24 -17.07
CA GLY A 352 -20.48 11.06 -16.15
C GLY A 352 -20.59 9.63 -15.65
N LYS A 353 -21.80 9.05 -15.69
CA LYS A 353 -22.02 7.66 -15.25
C LYS A 353 -22.05 6.71 -16.44
N VAL A 354 -21.15 5.73 -16.47
CA VAL A 354 -21.04 4.77 -17.57
C VAL A 354 -21.12 3.34 -17.06
N THR A 355 -22.05 2.57 -17.61
CA THR A 355 -22.10 1.11 -17.47
C THR A 355 -21.77 0.48 -18.82
N VAL A 356 -20.96 -0.59 -18.83
CA VAL A 356 -20.68 -1.38 -20.03
C VAL A 356 -20.78 -2.85 -19.67
N ALA A 357 -21.78 -3.53 -20.23
CA ALA A 357 -22.02 -4.94 -19.96
C ALA A 357 -22.01 -5.77 -21.24
N ALA A 358 -21.10 -6.74 -21.32
CA ALA A 358 -21.14 -7.79 -22.32
C ALA A 358 -22.00 -8.96 -21.84
N LYS A 359 -22.86 -9.49 -22.72
CA LYS A 359 -23.64 -10.70 -22.43
C LYS A 359 -22.69 -11.91 -22.33
N SER A 360 -23.10 -12.93 -21.59
CA SER A 360 -22.34 -14.18 -21.47
C SER A 360 -22.03 -14.76 -22.86
N GLY A 361 -20.76 -15.11 -23.08
CA GLY A 361 -20.28 -15.66 -24.35
C GLY A 361 -20.15 -14.65 -25.50
N VAL A 362 -20.45 -13.36 -25.27
CA VAL A 362 -20.37 -12.31 -26.30
C VAL A 362 -19.19 -11.40 -25.98
N LYS A 363 -18.29 -11.22 -26.94
CA LYS A 363 -17.26 -10.19 -26.90
C LYS A 363 -17.86 -8.84 -27.30
N LEU A 364 -17.71 -7.82 -26.45
CA LEU A 364 -18.12 -6.45 -26.75
C LEU A 364 -16.89 -5.59 -26.99
N GLU A 365 -16.77 -5.04 -28.20
CA GLU A 365 -15.69 -4.12 -28.56
C GLU A 365 -16.22 -2.68 -28.63
N ILE A 366 -15.64 -1.80 -27.82
CA ILE A 366 -15.86 -0.36 -27.89
C ILE A 366 -14.92 0.19 -28.97
N PRO A 367 -15.45 0.85 -30.02
CA PRO A 367 -14.63 1.28 -31.16
C PRO A 367 -13.64 2.39 -30.79
N ASP A 368 -12.61 2.54 -31.61
CA ASP A 368 -11.62 3.60 -31.47
C ASP A 368 -12.31 4.99 -31.55
N GLY A 369 -11.89 5.92 -30.70
CA GLY A 369 -12.43 7.28 -30.62
C GLY A 369 -13.83 7.39 -30.01
N ALA A 370 -14.42 6.31 -29.50
CA ALA A 370 -15.77 6.35 -28.94
C ALA A 370 -15.86 7.30 -27.74
N VAL A 371 -16.93 8.10 -27.71
CA VAL A 371 -17.30 8.93 -26.55
C VAL A 371 -18.56 8.35 -25.93
N ILE A 372 -18.46 7.89 -24.68
CA ILE A 372 -19.58 7.32 -23.92
C ILE A 372 -19.87 8.24 -22.73
N ALA A 373 -21.06 8.83 -22.71
CA ALA A 373 -21.48 9.78 -21.70
C ALA A 373 -22.87 9.43 -21.15
N ASN A 374 -23.00 9.28 -19.83
CA ASN A 374 -24.27 9.03 -19.14
C ASN A 374 -25.11 7.90 -19.78
N LYS A 375 -24.49 6.74 -19.98
CA LYS A 375 -25.06 5.63 -20.73
C LYS A 375 -24.85 4.30 -20.01
N ASP A 376 -25.86 3.43 -20.13
CA ASP A 376 -25.83 2.04 -19.68
C ASP A 376 -25.65 1.02 -20.81
#